data_AF-A0A7J7QKW2-F1
#
_entry.id   AF-A0A7J7QKW2-F1
#
_cell.length_a   1.000
_cell.length_b   1.000
_cell.length_c   1.000
_cell.angle_alpha   90.00
_cell.angle_beta   90.00
_cell.angle_gamma   90.00
#
_symmetry.space_group_name_H-M   'P 1'
#
loop_
_entity.id
_entity.type
_entity.pdbx_description
1 polymer ?
#
loop_
_entity_poly.entity_id
_entity_poly.type
_entity_poly.pdbx_seq_one_letter_code
_entity_poly.pdbx_strand_id
1 'polypeptide(L)'
;MAGLQQDPFYIVRQEIHDTVNELHSKMSRFHGLTAANPERKTIASAVTDGCESLKWQVNELDSAVNRAAEQPQRFGLTPEEIASRRKWISATRRQIEGMMDTIKTATAARVNPAEEKLHKANEGFLQGEGGKQQLMMKQQDSQLEDIEAAVTRLGRVGLTIHEELASQGQMLDELEEDVDSTHSRLRATQKKVLDVIKKSGTTTQLGLIAFLMIVLVVIAVLAFV
;
A
#
# COMPACT_ATOMS: atom_id res chain seq x y z
N MET A 1 47.49 5.92 -26.29
CA MET A 1 46.38 5.49 -27.15
C MET A 1 45.11 6.10 -26.58
N ALA A 2 44.67 7.24 -27.11
CA ALA A 2 43.45 7.89 -26.65
C ALA A 2 42.28 6.99 -27.03
N GLY A 3 41.53 6.50 -26.03
CA GLY A 3 40.34 5.69 -26.28
C GLY A 3 39.41 6.47 -27.22
N LEU A 4 38.87 5.78 -28.24
CA LEU A 4 37.81 6.34 -29.07
C LEU A 4 36.60 6.59 -28.17
N GLN A 5 36.55 7.77 -27.56
CA GLN A 5 35.39 8.25 -26.82
C GLN A 5 34.27 8.39 -27.84
N GLN A 6 33.24 7.56 -27.74
CA GLN A 6 32.06 7.65 -28.61
C GLN A 6 31.55 9.09 -28.57
N ASP A 7 31.37 9.68 -29.75
CA ASP A 7 30.86 11.04 -29.86
C ASP A 7 29.44 11.10 -29.26
N PRO A 8 29.23 11.89 -28.18
CA PRO A 8 27.95 11.97 -27.49
C PRO A 8 26.79 12.37 -28.40
N PHE A 9 27.07 13.05 -29.51
CA PHE A 9 26.07 13.41 -30.50
C PHE A 9 25.27 12.19 -30.98
N TYR A 10 25.93 11.06 -31.25
CA TYR A 10 25.25 9.89 -31.81
C TYR A 10 24.38 9.15 -30.78
N ILE A 11 24.75 9.23 -29.50
CA ILE A 11 23.96 8.68 -28.40
C ILE A 11 22.66 9.48 -28.26
N VAL A 12 22.77 10.80 -28.12
CA VAL A 12 21.61 11.70 -28.01
C VAL A 12 20.74 11.64 -29.28
N ARG A 13 21.36 11.54 -30.45
CA ARG A 13 20.66 11.35 -31.72
C ARG A 13 19.80 10.09 -31.70
N GLN A 14 20.32 8.99 -31.16
CA GLN A 14 19.60 7.72 -31.09
C GLN A 14 18.44 7.81 -30.09
N GLU A 15 18.66 8.39 -28.90
CA GLU A 15 17.61 8.61 -27.89
C GLU A 15 16.45 9.47 -28.43
N ILE A 16 16.79 10.56 -29.13
CA ILE A 16 15.80 11.42 -29.80
C ILE A 16 15.05 10.63 -30.87
N HIS A 17 15.76 9.80 -31.66
CA HIS A 17 15.13 8.99 -32.69
C HIS A 17 14.14 7.97 -32.11
N ASP A 18 14.50 7.29 -31.03
CA ASP A 18 13.65 6.33 -30.35
C ASP A 18 12.39 7.00 -29.77
N THR A 19 12.58 8.16 -29.15
CA THR A 19 11.46 8.98 -28.63
C THR A 19 10.53 9.44 -29.76
N VAL A 20 11.07 9.87 -30.91
CA VAL A 20 10.26 10.23 -32.09
C VAL A 20 9.43 9.04 -32.58
N ASN A 21 10.01 7.83 -32.62
CA ASN A 21 9.31 6.61 -33.04
C ASN A 21 8.18 6.23 -32.06
N GLU A 22 8.40 6.41 -30.76
CA GLU A 22 7.37 6.22 -29.73
C GLU A 22 6.21 7.19 -29.92
N LEU A 23 6.50 8.48 -30.14
CA LEU A 23 5.47 9.50 -30.39
C LEU A 23 4.71 9.22 -31.68
N HIS A 24 5.37 8.76 -32.73
CA HIS A 24 4.71 8.36 -33.96
C HIS A 24 3.75 7.17 -33.75
N SER A 25 4.14 6.20 -32.91
CA SER A 25 3.28 5.07 -32.53
C SER A 25 2.04 5.55 -31.77
N LYS A 26 2.22 6.48 -30.83
CA LYS A 26 1.11 7.16 -30.11
C LYS A 26 0.22 7.93 -31.08
N MET A 27 0.79 8.63 -32.06
CA MET A 27 0.04 9.37 -33.08
C MET A 27 -0.79 8.44 -33.98
N SER A 28 -0.22 7.31 -34.42
CA SER A 28 -0.95 6.32 -35.21
C SER A 28 -2.15 5.77 -34.43
N ARG A 29 -1.95 5.47 -33.14
CA ARG A 29 -3.03 5.09 -32.23
C ARG A 29 -4.07 6.19 -32.11
N PHE A 30 -3.66 7.45 -31.96
CA PHE A 30 -4.56 8.61 -31.90
C PHE A 30 -5.46 8.72 -33.15
N HIS A 31 -4.93 8.41 -34.35
CA HIS A 31 -5.73 8.39 -35.59
C HIS A 31 -6.68 7.19 -35.68
N GLY A 32 -6.31 6.04 -35.11
CA GLY A 32 -7.18 4.85 -35.06
C GLY A 32 -8.34 4.96 -34.08
N LEU A 33 -8.29 5.93 -33.14
CA LEU A 33 -9.34 6.12 -32.15
C LEU A 33 -10.45 7.05 -32.65
N THR A 34 -11.70 6.70 -32.31
CA THR A 34 -12.85 7.55 -32.59
C THR A 34 -12.82 8.82 -31.75
N ALA A 35 -13.44 9.89 -32.26
CA ALA A 35 -13.38 11.20 -31.65
C ALA A 35 -14.01 11.26 -30.24
N ALA A 36 -14.94 10.37 -29.92
CA ALA A 36 -15.60 10.30 -28.61
C ALA A 36 -14.80 9.53 -27.55
N ASN A 37 -13.67 8.90 -27.91
CA ASN A 37 -12.90 8.11 -26.98
C ASN A 37 -12.13 9.01 -25.99
N PRO A 38 -12.30 8.86 -24.66
CA PRO A 38 -11.57 9.66 -23.67
C PRO A 38 -10.05 9.50 -23.78
N GLU A 39 -9.58 8.34 -24.24
CA GLU A 39 -8.16 8.06 -24.46
C GLU A 39 -7.52 8.96 -25.52
N ARG A 40 -8.32 9.50 -26.45
CA ARG A 40 -7.86 10.41 -27.50
C ARG A 40 -7.29 11.70 -26.90
N LYS A 41 -7.88 12.22 -25.83
CA LYS A 41 -7.39 13.42 -25.12
C LYS A 41 -6.07 13.12 -24.39
N THR A 42 -5.98 11.96 -23.74
CA THR A 42 -4.77 11.53 -23.04
C THR A 42 -3.60 11.36 -24.00
N ILE A 43 -3.83 10.72 -25.15
CA ILE A 43 -2.79 10.55 -26.17
C ILE A 43 -2.39 11.91 -26.79
N ALA A 44 -3.35 12.80 -27.05
CA ALA A 44 -3.05 14.15 -27.55
C ALA A 44 -2.16 14.95 -26.60
N SER A 45 -2.45 14.91 -25.29
CA SER A 45 -1.59 15.54 -24.27
C SER A 45 -0.20 14.92 -24.28
N ALA A 46 -0.11 13.58 -24.19
CA ALA A 46 1.18 12.88 -24.15
C ALA A 46 2.05 13.13 -25.39
N VAL A 47 1.44 13.24 -26.59
CA VAL A 47 2.17 13.59 -27.82
C VAL A 47 2.62 15.04 -27.80
N THR A 48 1.82 15.95 -27.25
CA THR A 48 2.18 17.37 -27.11
C THR A 48 3.36 17.54 -26.17
N ASP A 49 3.28 16.96 -24.97
CA ASP A 49 4.33 17.03 -23.94
C ASP A 49 5.65 16.41 -24.45
N GLY A 50 5.55 15.26 -25.15
CA GLY A 50 6.70 14.62 -25.77
C GLY A 50 7.34 15.46 -26.87
N CYS A 51 6.55 16.13 -27.72
CA CYS A 51 7.06 17.04 -28.74
C CYS A 51 7.77 18.26 -28.13
N GLU A 52 7.27 18.81 -27.02
CA GLU A 52 7.92 19.92 -26.31
C GLU A 52 9.27 19.51 -25.73
N SER A 53 9.33 18.34 -25.09
CA SER A 53 10.59 17.75 -24.59
C SER A 53 11.59 17.53 -25.72
N LEU A 54 11.16 16.94 -26.84
CA LEU A 54 12.02 16.73 -28.00
C LEU A 54 12.51 18.05 -28.60
N LYS A 55 11.66 19.08 -28.67
CA LYS A 55 12.04 20.40 -29.17
C LYS A 55 13.17 21.00 -28.32
N TRP A 56 13.09 20.85 -27.00
CA TRP A 56 14.17 21.28 -26.11
C TRP A 56 15.46 20.50 -26.37
N GLN A 57 15.42 19.17 -26.42
CA GLN A 57 16.60 18.32 -26.66
C GLN A 57 17.29 18.63 -27.99
N VAL A 58 16.51 18.81 -29.06
CA VAL A 58 17.02 19.14 -30.40
C VAL A 58 17.63 20.55 -30.43
N ASN A 59 17.09 21.51 -29.67
CA ASN A 59 17.67 22.85 -29.55
C ASN A 59 19.00 22.84 -28.78
N GLU A 60 19.12 22.02 -27.75
CA GLU A 60 20.39 21.87 -27.02
C GLU A 60 21.43 21.20 -27.92
N LEU A 61 21.04 20.16 -28.67
CA LEU A 61 21.93 19.50 -29.63
C LEU A 61 22.41 20.45 -30.74
N ASP A 62 21.54 21.31 -31.24
CA ASP A 62 21.89 22.35 -32.21
C ASP A 62 22.87 23.38 -31.63
N SER A 63 22.67 23.80 -30.39
CA SER A 63 23.60 24.67 -29.67
C SER A 63 24.97 24.01 -29.50
N ALA A 64 25.00 22.72 -29.16
CA ALA A 64 26.23 21.95 -29.06
C ALA A 64 26.95 21.82 -30.41
N VAL A 65 26.22 21.54 -31.49
CA VAL A 65 26.79 21.48 -32.86
C VAL A 65 27.34 22.83 -33.30
N ASN A 66 26.66 23.94 -32.98
CA ASN A 66 27.14 25.28 -33.31
C ASN A 66 28.42 25.63 -32.57
N ARG A 67 28.52 25.35 -31.27
CA ARG A 67 29.76 25.51 -30.50
C ARG A 67 30.89 24.63 -31.04
N ALA A 68 30.60 23.38 -31.40
CA ALA A 68 31.59 22.47 -31.98
C ALA A 68 32.09 22.95 -33.36
N ALA A 69 31.21 23.61 -34.12
CA ALA A 69 31.55 24.19 -35.43
C ALA A 69 32.47 25.41 -35.34
N GLU A 70 32.55 26.10 -34.20
CA GLU A 70 33.51 27.19 -33.98
C GLU A 70 34.95 26.68 -33.83
N GLN A 71 35.15 25.45 -33.35
CA GLN A 71 36.46 24.83 -33.16
C GLN A 71 36.52 23.38 -33.69
N PRO A 72 36.33 23.12 -35.00
CA PRO A 72 36.18 21.76 -35.54
C PRO A 72 37.40 20.87 -35.29
N GLN A 73 38.60 21.46 -35.32
CA GLN A 73 39.87 20.73 -35.13
C GLN A 73 40.00 20.13 -33.72
N ARG A 74 39.44 20.79 -32.70
CA ARG A 74 39.47 20.32 -31.30
C ARG A 74 38.64 19.05 -31.12
N PHE A 75 37.59 18.91 -31.91
CA PHE A 75 36.63 17.80 -31.84
C PHE A 75 36.81 16.77 -32.97
N GLY A 76 37.79 16.96 -33.86
CA GLY A 76 38.02 16.06 -35.00
C GLY A 76 36.86 16.01 -35.99
N LEU A 77 36.07 17.09 -36.11
CA LEU A 77 34.87 17.14 -36.95
C LEU A 77 35.19 17.69 -38.35
N THR A 78 34.73 16.98 -39.39
CA THR A 78 34.81 17.46 -40.77
C THR A 78 33.64 18.41 -41.09
N PRO A 79 33.79 19.30 -42.10
CA PRO A 79 32.69 20.14 -42.57
C PRO A 79 31.46 19.33 -43.01
N GLU A 80 31.68 18.17 -43.64
CA GLU A 80 30.62 17.25 -44.10
C GLU A 80 29.85 16.65 -42.92
N GLU A 81 30.55 16.32 -41.85
CA GLU A 81 29.96 15.79 -40.62
C GLU A 81 29.05 16.86 -39.97
N ILE A 82 29.55 18.08 -39.80
CA ILE A 82 28.77 19.20 -39.26
C ILE A 82 27.53 19.49 -40.11
N ALA A 83 27.67 19.46 -41.44
CA ALA A 83 26.55 19.63 -42.36
C ALA A 83 25.50 18.51 -42.20
N SER A 84 25.95 17.27 -42.04
CA SER A 84 25.08 16.11 -41.81
C SER A 84 24.31 16.21 -40.49
N ARG A 85 24.98 16.66 -39.41
CA ARG A 85 24.34 16.91 -38.11
C ARG A 85 23.27 17.98 -38.19
N ARG A 86 23.57 19.13 -38.80
CA ARG A 86 22.60 20.23 -39.01
C ARG A 86 21.41 19.78 -39.86
N LYS A 87 21.66 19.00 -40.91
CA LYS A 87 20.60 18.44 -41.75
C LYS A 87 19.69 17.51 -40.94
N TRP A 88 20.24 16.64 -40.10
CA TRP A 88 19.44 15.77 -39.24
C TRP A 88 18.61 16.57 -38.23
N ILE A 89 19.23 17.53 -37.52
CA ILE A 89 18.53 18.41 -36.56
C ILE A 89 17.35 19.13 -37.22
N SER A 90 17.56 19.73 -38.40
CA SER A 90 16.49 20.43 -39.13
C SER A 90 15.36 19.49 -39.59
N ALA A 91 15.68 18.27 -40.00
CA ALA A 91 14.69 17.25 -40.35
C ALA A 91 13.86 16.84 -39.13
N THR A 92 14.50 16.61 -37.98
CA THR A 92 13.82 16.25 -36.73
C THR A 92 12.92 17.38 -36.23
N ARG A 93 13.36 18.65 -36.31
CA ARG A 93 12.51 19.81 -35.98
C ARG A 93 11.22 19.83 -36.78
N ARG A 94 11.30 19.60 -38.10
CA ARG A 94 10.13 19.56 -38.98
C ARG A 94 9.19 18.39 -38.65
N GLN A 95 9.73 17.24 -38.26
CA GLN A 95 8.90 16.10 -37.82
C GLN A 95 8.13 16.44 -36.54
N ILE A 96 8.79 17.06 -35.56
CA ILE A 96 8.16 17.50 -34.31
C ILE A 96 7.05 18.52 -34.59
N GLU A 97 7.32 19.52 -35.43
CA GLU A 97 6.33 20.53 -35.83
C GLU A 97 5.13 19.89 -36.54
N GLY A 98 5.35 18.99 -37.49
CA GLY A 98 4.27 18.28 -38.18
C GLY A 98 3.40 17.44 -37.24
N MET A 99 4.00 16.80 -36.23
CA MET A 99 3.25 16.06 -35.20
C MET A 99 2.41 17.00 -34.34
N MET A 100 2.97 18.13 -33.89
CA MET A 100 2.25 19.13 -33.11
C MET A 100 1.08 19.72 -33.89
N ASP A 101 1.27 20.08 -35.16
CA ASP A 101 0.23 20.66 -35.99
C ASP A 101 -0.90 19.66 -36.24
N THR A 102 -0.58 18.38 -36.48
CA THR A 102 -1.59 17.33 -36.62
C THR A 102 -2.48 17.21 -35.39
N ILE A 103 -1.90 17.19 -34.18
CA ILE A 103 -2.67 17.15 -32.92
C ILE A 103 -3.50 18.42 -32.76
N LYS A 104 -2.92 19.60 -33.00
CA LYS A 104 -3.62 20.89 -32.90
C LYS A 104 -4.81 20.93 -33.85
N THR A 105 -4.65 20.58 -35.12
CA THR A 105 -5.76 20.53 -36.07
C THR A 105 -6.80 19.49 -35.69
N ALA A 106 -6.39 18.29 -35.28
CA ALA A 106 -7.29 17.21 -34.91
C ALA A 106 -8.10 17.48 -33.62
N THR A 107 -7.58 18.33 -32.73
CA THR A 107 -8.24 18.80 -31.51
C THR A 107 -9.02 20.10 -31.73
N ALA A 108 -8.54 21.01 -32.58
CA ALA A 108 -9.19 22.27 -32.93
C ALA A 108 -10.38 22.11 -33.87
N ALA A 109 -10.42 21.07 -34.72
CA ALA A 109 -11.57 20.75 -35.59
C ALA A 109 -12.87 20.41 -34.84
N ARG A 110 -12.87 20.47 -33.49
CA ARG A 110 -14.03 20.35 -32.60
C ARG A 110 -14.49 21.67 -31.97
N VAL A 111 -13.92 22.81 -32.34
CA VAL A 111 -14.43 24.12 -31.90
C VAL A 111 -15.36 24.68 -32.96
N ASN A 112 -16.54 24.07 -33.13
CA ASN A 112 -17.63 24.72 -33.84
C ASN A 112 -18.23 25.85 -32.96
N PRO A 113 -18.59 27.03 -33.49
CA PRO A 113 -19.19 28.11 -32.69
C PRO A 113 -20.50 27.71 -31.98
N ALA A 114 -21.21 26.70 -32.52
CA ALA A 114 -22.38 26.10 -31.87
C ALA A 114 -22.00 25.19 -30.70
N GLU A 115 -20.86 24.50 -30.78
CA GLU A 115 -20.29 23.72 -29.68
C GLU A 115 -19.67 24.64 -28.62
N GLU A 116 -19.19 25.84 -28.96
CA GLU A 116 -18.68 26.82 -27.98
C GLU A 116 -19.79 27.37 -27.07
N LYS A 117 -21.00 27.61 -27.59
CA LYS A 117 -22.17 27.94 -26.76
C LYS A 117 -22.60 26.77 -25.87
N LEU A 118 -22.54 25.55 -26.40
CA LEU A 118 -22.80 24.34 -25.64
C LEU A 118 -21.71 24.08 -24.60
N HIS A 119 -20.44 24.38 -24.90
CA HIS A 119 -19.29 24.27 -24.01
C HIS A 119 -19.34 25.35 -22.93
N LYS A 120 -19.79 26.58 -23.21
CA LYS A 120 -20.01 27.61 -22.18
C LYS A 120 -21.18 27.27 -21.26
N ALA A 121 -22.26 26.71 -21.80
CA ALA A 121 -23.38 26.21 -21.00
C ALA A 121 -22.97 24.98 -20.17
N ASN A 122 -22.17 24.09 -20.74
CA ASN A 122 -21.61 22.92 -20.07
C ASN A 122 -20.51 23.30 -19.07
N GLU A 123 -19.71 24.34 -19.31
CA GLU A 123 -18.75 24.92 -18.36
C GLU A 123 -19.49 25.58 -17.20
N GLY A 124 -20.59 26.30 -17.45
CA GLY A 124 -21.44 26.83 -16.39
C GLY A 124 -22.09 25.73 -15.54
N PHE A 125 -22.52 24.64 -16.19
CA PHE A 125 -23.05 23.45 -15.51
C PHE A 125 -21.95 22.69 -14.74
N LEU A 126 -20.76 22.51 -15.32
CA LEU A 126 -19.59 21.88 -14.69
C LEU A 126 -18.97 22.75 -13.59
N GLN A 127 -19.11 24.07 -13.66
CA GLN A 127 -18.68 24.98 -12.58
C GLN A 127 -19.69 24.96 -11.43
N GLY A 128 -20.99 24.82 -11.74
CA GLY A 128 -22.05 24.55 -10.75
C GLY A 128 -21.96 23.16 -10.10
N GLU A 129 -21.62 22.12 -10.87
CA GLU A 129 -21.33 20.78 -10.34
C GLU A 129 -19.97 20.71 -9.66
N GLY A 130 -18.95 21.43 -10.14
CA GLY A 130 -17.63 21.50 -9.53
C GLY A 130 -17.67 22.08 -8.12
N GLY A 131 -18.57 23.04 -7.86
CA GLY A 131 -18.87 23.53 -6.51
C GLY A 131 -19.52 22.46 -5.63
N LYS A 132 -20.45 21.66 -6.18
CA LYS A 132 -21.04 20.51 -5.47
C LYS A 132 -20.02 19.41 -5.18
N GLN A 133 -19.14 19.13 -6.14
CA GLN A 133 -18.10 18.12 -6.01
C GLN A 133 -17.00 18.58 -5.04
N GLN A 134 -16.66 19.87 -4.99
CA GLN A 134 -15.80 20.44 -3.94
C GLN A 134 -16.46 20.39 -2.56
N LEU A 135 -17.76 20.63 -2.45
CA LEU A 135 -18.48 20.45 -1.18
C LEU A 135 -18.51 18.98 -0.75
N MET A 136 -18.69 18.07 -1.69
CA MET A 136 -18.68 16.63 -1.44
C MET A 136 -17.26 16.12 -1.07
N MET A 137 -16.22 16.66 -1.70
CA MET A 137 -14.82 16.36 -1.39
C MET A 137 -14.40 16.94 -0.04
N LYS A 138 -14.84 18.16 0.30
CA LYS A 138 -14.68 18.73 1.65
C LYS A 138 -15.44 17.94 2.72
N GLN A 139 -16.63 17.43 2.40
CA GLN A 139 -17.37 16.54 3.30
C GLN A 139 -16.66 15.19 3.49
N GLN A 140 -16.04 14.65 2.43
CA GLN A 140 -15.24 13.43 2.52
C GLN A 140 -13.93 13.66 3.31
N ASP A 141 -13.27 14.81 3.17
CA ASP A 141 -12.10 15.16 4.00
C ASP A 141 -12.48 15.26 5.50
N SER A 142 -13.63 15.88 5.81
CA SER A 142 -14.16 15.89 7.18
C SER A 142 -14.48 14.50 7.70
N GLN A 143 -14.94 13.57 6.84
CA GLN A 143 -15.15 12.18 7.22
C GLN A 143 -13.84 11.42 7.43
N LEU A 144 -12.78 11.77 6.69
CA LEU A 144 -11.45 11.21 6.90
C LEU A 144 -10.84 11.68 8.23
N GLU A 145 -11.05 12.94 8.63
CA GLU A 145 -10.65 13.43 9.96
C GLU A 145 -11.40 12.67 11.08
N ASP A 146 -12.69 12.40 10.90
CA ASP A 146 -13.48 11.62 11.86
C ASP A 146 -13.00 10.15 11.93
N ILE A 147 -12.61 9.57 10.80
CA ILE A 147 -12.00 8.24 10.75
C ILE A 147 -10.62 8.25 11.43
N GLU A 148 -9.79 9.26 11.19
CA GLU A 148 -8.48 9.40 11.84
C GLU A 148 -8.64 9.53 13.36
N ALA A 149 -9.63 10.31 13.82
CA ALA A 149 -9.98 10.41 15.23
C ALA A 149 -10.52 9.09 15.79
N ALA A 150 -11.31 8.33 15.00
CA ALA A 150 -11.79 7.01 15.38
C ALA A 150 -10.66 5.97 15.46
N VAL A 151 -9.72 5.98 14.52
CA VAL A 151 -8.53 5.12 14.52
C VAL A 151 -7.63 5.46 15.72
N THR A 152 -7.47 6.74 16.05
CA THR A 152 -6.72 7.17 17.24
C THR A 152 -7.40 6.71 18.54
N ARG A 153 -8.74 6.77 18.62
CA ARG A 153 -9.50 6.22 19.74
C ARG A 153 -9.38 4.69 19.81
N LEU A 154 -9.48 4.01 18.68
CA LEU A 154 -9.32 2.56 18.59
C LEU A 154 -7.92 2.11 19.00
N GLY A 155 -6.88 2.85 18.60
CA GLY A 155 -5.50 2.62 19.03
C GLY A 155 -5.34 2.77 20.54
N ARG A 156 -5.97 3.78 21.16
CA ARG A 156 -6.02 3.93 22.62
C ARG A 156 -6.74 2.76 23.31
N VAL A 157 -7.88 2.33 22.79
CA VAL A 157 -8.61 1.15 23.31
C VAL A 157 -7.77 -0.12 23.14
N GLY A 158 -7.05 -0.26 22.02
CA GLY A 158 -6.14 -1.38 21.79
C GLY A 158 -4.98 -1.44 22.79
N LEU A 159 -4.42 -0.29 23.17
CA LEU A 159 -3.42 -0.21 24.24
C LEU A 159 -4.00 -0.60 25.60
N THR A 160 -5.20 -0.12 25.94
CA THR A 160 -5.88 -0.52 27.19
C THR A 160 -6.21 -2.01 27.21
N ILE A 161 -6.67 -2.59 26.09
CA ILE A 161 -6.90 -4.04 25.99
C ILE A 161 -5.59 -4.80 26.14
N HIS A 162 -4.50 -4.32 25.55
CA HIS A 162 -3.19 -4.96 25.69
C HIS A 162 -2.72 -4.99 27.15
N GLU A 163 -2.87 -3.87 27.86
CA GLU A 163 -2.53 -3.76 29.28
C GLU A 163 -3.44 -4.64 30.16
N GLU A 164 -4.74 -4.66 29.87
CA GLU A 164 -5.71 -5.51 30.57
C GLU A 164 -5.47 -7.00 30.29
N LEU A 165 -5.10 -7.39 29.07
CA LEU A 165 -4.71 -8.76 28.74
C LEU A 165 -3.41 -9.18 29.44
N ALA A 166 -2.45 -8.26 29.57
CA ALA A 166 -1.22 -8.51 30.33
C ALA A 166 -1.51 -8.70 31.83
N SER A 167 -2.40 -7.88 32.39
CA SER A 167 -2.90 -8.00 33.77
C SER A 167 -3.66 -9.32 33.97
N GLN A 168 -4.53 -9.70 33.03
CA GLN A 168 -5.24 -10.98 33.05
C GLN A 168 -4.29 -12.17 32.92
N GLY A 169 -3.18 -12.04 32.20
CA GLY A 169 -2.12 -13.05 32.19
C GLY A 169 -1.53 -13.29 33.58
N GLN A 170 -1.24 -12.21 34.32
CA GLN A 170 -0.74 -12.32 35.70
C GLN A 170 -1.79 -12.92 36.65
N MET A 171 -3.07 -12.53 36.51
CA MET A 171 -4.15 -13.13 37.31
C MET A 171 -4.38 -14.62 36.97
N LEU A 172 -4.13 -15.05 35.74
CA LEU A 172 -4.20 -16.46 35.36
C LEU A 172 -3.05 -17.26 35.98
N ASP A 173 -1.84 -16.72 36.01
CA ASP A 173 -0.71 -17.35 36.71
C ASP A 173 -0.99 -17.49 38.23
N GLU A 174 -1.60 -16.47 38.85
CA GLU A 174 -1.99 -16.50 40.26
C GLU A 174 -3.14 -17.50 40.51
N LEU A 175 -4.10 -17.59 39.58
CA LEU A 175 -5.16 -18.60 39.62
C LEU A 175 -4.60 -20.02 39.45
N GLU A 176 -3.58 -20.23 38.61
CA GLU A 176 -2.90 -21.51 38.47
C GLU A 176 -2.24 -21.94 39.79
N GLU A 177 -1.55 -21.01 40.46
CA GLU A 177 -0.96 -21.25 41.79
C GLU A 177 -2.03 -21.59 42.84
N ASP A 178 -3.16 -20.88 42.84
CA ASP A 178 -4.29 -21.14 43.73
C ASP A 178 -4.96 -22.50 43.46
N VAL A 179 -5.08 -22.89 42.20
CA VAL A 179 -5.59 -24.21 41.79
C VAL A 179 -4.65 -25.32 42.24
N ASP A 180 -3.34 -25.15 42.08
CA ASP A 180 -2.34 -26.10 42.56
C ASP A 180 -2.35 -26.23 44.08
N SER A 181 -2.47 -25.11 44.79
CA SER A 181 -2.59 -25.10 46.25
C SER A 181 -3.87 -25.83 46.70
N THR A 182 -4.99 -25.58 46.02
CA THR A 182 -6.28 -26.23 46.29
C THR A 182 -6.22 -27.73 46.01
N HIS A 183 -5.60 -28.14 44.90
CA HIS A 183 -5.41 -29.54 44.55
C HIS A 183 -4.52 -30.25 45.59
N SER A 184 -3.46 -29.60 46.11
CA SER A 184 -2.63 -30.15 47.18
C SER A 184 -3.39 -30.34 48.49
N ARG A 185 -4.22 -29.36 48.88
CA ARG A 185 -5.10 -29.42 50.06
C ARG A 185 -6.18 -30.49 49.91
N LEU A 186 -6.75 -30.61 48.72
CA LEU A 186 -7.73 -31.63 48.38
C LEU A 186 -7.11 -33.03 48.50
N ARG A 187 -5.89 -33.24 47.98
CA ARG A 187 -5.14 -34.50 48.18
C ARG A 187 -4.87 -34.80 49.65
N ALA A 188 -4.47 -33.81 50.44
CA ALA A 188 -4.25 -33.98 51.87
C ALA A 188 -5.54 -34.35 52.61
N THR A 189 -6.67 -33.75 52.22
CA THR A 189 -7.99 -34.03 52.76
C THR A 189 -8.46 -35.42 52.36
N GLN A 190 -8.30 -35.81 51.10
CA GLN A 190 -8.58 -37.14 50.60
C GLN A 190 -7.76 -38.20 51.37
N LYS A 191 -6.47 -37.93 51.63
CA LYS A 191 -5.62 -38.80 52.46
C LYS A 191 -6.15 -38.92 53.89
N LYS A 192 -6.54 -37.80 54.53
CA LYS A 192 -7.16 -37.82 55.87
C LYS A 192 -8.48 -38.59 55.89
N VAL A 193 -9.32 -38.46 54.87
CA VAL A 193 -10.56 -39.23 54.75
C VAL A 193 -10.24 -40.73 54.64
N LEU A 194 -9.28 -41.12 53.82
CA LEU A 194 -8.82 -42.51 53.73
C LEU A 194 -8.25 -43.01 55.06
N ASP A 195 -7.47 -42.20 55.77
CA ASP A 195 -6.93 -42.54 57.09
C ASP A 195 -8.02 -42.64 58.16
N VAL A 196 -9.05 -41.77 58.12
CA VAL A 196 -10.22 -41.84 59.01
C VAL A 196 -11.05 -43.09 58.71
N ILE A 197 -11.27 -43.43 57.44
CA ILE A 197 -11.95 -44.68 57.05
C ILE A 197 -11.16 -45.88 57.59
N LYS A 198 -9.84 -45.90 57.42
CA LYS A 198 -8.98 -46.97 57.95
C LYS A 198 -8.98 -47.03 59.48
N LYS A 199 -8.99 -45.88 60.16
CA LYS A 199 -8.95 -45.80 61.64
C LYS A 199 -10.32 -46.00 62.30
N SER A 200 -11.40 -45.71 61.58
CA SER A 200 -12.78 -46.05 61.95
C SER A 200 -13.04 -47.56 61.82
N GLY A 201 -12.25 -48.23 60.98
CA GLY A 201 -12.24 -49.68 60.83
C GLY A 201 -11.66 -50.41 62.03
N THR A 202 -12.57 -51.03 62.78
CA THR A 202 -12.42 -52.36 63.36
C THR A 202 -11.66 -52.48 64.68
N THR A 203 -10.52 -51.83 64.94
CA THR A 203 -9.70 -52.20 66.13
C THR A 203 -10.31 -51.75 67.47
N THR A 204 -10.75 -50.50 67.60
CA THR A 204 -11.43 -50.02 68.82
C THR A 204 -12.86 -50.55 68.94
N GLN A 205 -13.56 -50.70 67.81
CA GLN A 205 -14.93 -51.25 67.80
C GLN A 205 -14.96 -52.75 68.14
N LEU A 206 -14.03 -53.55 67.63
CA LEU A 206 -13.90 -54.97 68.01
C LEU A 206 -13.53 -55.12 69.48
N GLY A 207 -12.63 -54.27 70.00
CA GLY A 207 -12.30 -54.25 71.42
C GLY A 207 -13.53 -53.96 72.29
N LEU A 208 -14.37 -53.00 71.89
CA LEU A 208 -15.62 -52.68 72.59
C LEU A 208 -16.62 -53.84 72.52
N ILE A 209 -16.81 -54.46 71.34
CA ILE A 209 -17.71 -55.61 71.18
C ILE A 209 -17.22 -56.80 72.04
N ALA A 210 -15.93 -57.12 72.01
CA ALA A 210 -15.36 -58.19 72.83
C ALA A 210 -15.53 -57.92 74.33
N PHE A 211 -15.31 -56.68 74.77
CA PHE A 211 -15.54 -56.26 76.15
C PHE A 211 -17.02 -56.40 76.55
N LEU A 212 -17.95 -55.91 75.72
CA LEU A 212 -19.40 -56.06 75.95
C LEU A 212 -19.84 -57.53 75.99
N MET A 213 -19.26 -58.38 75.14
CA MET A 213 -19.50 -59.84 75.14
C MET A 213 -19.05 -60.48 76.46
N ILE A 214 -17.88 -60.11 76.98
CA ILE A 214 -17.39 -60.61 78.27
C ILE A 214 -18.32 -60.18 79.41
N VAL A 215 -18.71 -58.90 79.45
CA VAL A 215 -19.63 -58.38 80.46
C VAL A 215 -20.97 -59.12 80.42
N LEU A 216 -21.50 -59.37 79.22
CA LEU A 216 -22.74 -60.12 79.04
C LEU A 216 -22.64 -61.56 79.57
N VAL A 217 -21.52 -62.24 79.34
CA VAL A 217 -21.27 -63.59 79.88
C VAL A 217 -21.22 -63.58 81.40
N VAL A 218 -20.53 -62.61 82.03
CA VAL A 218 -20.48 -62.49 83.50
C VAL A 218 -21.87 -62.29 84.09
N ILE A 219 -22.67 -61.40 83.50
CA ILE A 219 -24.05 -61.15 83.94
C ILE A 219 -24.90 -62.42 83.79
N ALA A 220 -24.77 -63.15 82.68
CA ALA A 220 -25.51 -64.39 82.47
C ALA A 220 -25.13 -65.45 83.51
N VAL A 221 -23.83 -65.67 83.76
CA VAL A 221 -23.38 -66.62 84.79
C VAL A 221 -23.91 -66.22 86.18
N LEU A 222 -23.83 -64.94 86.55
CA LEU A 222 -24.36 -64.44 87.82
C LEU A 222 -25.89 -64.55 87.93
N ALA A 223 -26.62 -64.57 86.81
CA ALA A 223 -28.07 -64.70 86.81
C ALA A 223 -28.56 -66.16 86.91
N PHE A 224 -27.73 -67.13 86.46
CA PHE A 224 -28.05 -68.56 86.49
C PHE A 224 -27.38 -69.32 87.66
N VAL A 225 -26.46 -68.67 88.37
CA VAL A 225 -25.93 -69.08 89.69
C VAL A 225 -26.84 -68.55 90.79
#